data_AF-W6MEA8-F1
#
_entry.id   AF-W6MEA8-F1
#
_cell.length_a   1.000
_cell.length_b   1.000
_cell.length_c   1.000
_cell.angle_alpha   90.00
_cell.angle_beta   90.00
_cell.angle_gamma   90.00
#
_symmetry.space_group_name_H-M   'P 1'
#
loop_
_entity.id
_entity.type
_entity.pdbx_description
1 polymer ?
#
loop_
_entity_poly.entity_id
_entity_poly.type
_entity_poly.pdbx_seq_one_letter_code
_entity_poly.pdbx_strand_id
1 'polypeptide(L)'
;MSRVALTGALQSDYERLFATCDIRSEHLAEVDGLIEALLADRPRYHAVAGRLKMPWFAVAALHYADTDRNFDVHLHNGDPLTERTRHLPDGRPLTGEPPFRWEDSAVDALQLRHLDQWADWSVAGTLFVLEGHGGWGYRLHHPEVLSPYLWNYSTHYSQGKYVTDDTWQETTIAQPCGVAVLLRRLAEQGVIEFSGGTRPMGPLLHFSASELSPAVEALQRFLNTWPGLFVRVDGLAGRKTSEAFHKLCGRYLLNDPRDSGEHS
;
A
#
# COMPACT_ATOMS: atom_id res chain seq x y z
N MET A 1 -16.83 -18.08 -12.97
CA MET A 1 -16.41 -16.79 -12.39
C MET A 1 -15.24 -16.27 -13.21
N SER A 2 -15.37 -15.06 -13.76
CA SER A 2 -14.30 -14.39 -14.50
C SER A 2 -13.11 -14.20 -13.57
N ARG A 3 -12.03 -14.95 -13.78
CA ARG A 3 -10.82 -14.84 -12.95
C ARG A 3 -10.15 -13.51 -13.31
N VAL A 4 -10.26 -12.50 -12.45
CA VAL A 4 -9.51 -11.25 -12.61
C VAL A 4 -8.02 -11.62 -12.64
N ALA A 5 -7.30 -11.10 -13.64
CA ALA A 5 -5.88 -11.35 -13.82
C ALA A 5 -5.09 -10.04 -13.66
N LEU A 6 -3.89 -10.14 -13.09
CA LEU A 6 -2.98 -9.01 -12.94
C LEU A 6 -2.34 -8.65 -14.29
N THR A 7 -3.06 -7.89 -15.10
CA THR A 7 -2.57 -7.36 -16.38
C THR A 7 -1.65 -6.16 -16.16
N GLY A 8 -0.82 -5.80 -17.14
CA GLY A 8 0.03 -4.60 -17.04
C GLY A 8 -0.75 -3.30 -16.83
N ALA A 9 -1.98 -3.21 -17.38
CA ALA A 9 -2.87 -2.09 -17.13
C ALA A 9 -3.33 -2.05 -15.67
N LEU A 10 -3.69 -3.21 -15.09
CA LEU A 10 -4.09 -3.31 -13.69
C LEU A 10 -2.91 -3.08 -12.74
N GLN A 11 -1.70 -3.50 -13.12
CA GLN A 11 -0.48 -3.17 -12.35
C GLN A 11 -0.28 -1.66 -12.28
N SER A 12 -0.31 -0.99 -13.42
CA SER A 12 -0.17 0.48 -13.50
C SER A 12 -1.29 1.21 -12.74
N ASP A 13 -2.49 0.64 -12.73
CA ASP A 13 -3.63 1.15 -11.96
C ASP A 13 -3.35 1.12 -10.45
N TYR A 14 -2.95 -0.04 -9.91
CA TYR A 14 -2.60 -0.18 -8.50
C TYR A 14 -1.42 0.70 -8.09
N GLU A 15 -0.36 0.74 -8.90
CA GLU A 15 0.80 1.59 -8.63
C GLU A 15 0.41 3.07 -8.57
N ARG A 16 -0.41 3.53 -9.53
CA ARG A 16 -0.92 4.89 -9.53
C ARG A 16 -1.75 5.16 -8.28
N LEU A 17 -2.73 4.31 -7.98
CA LEU A 17 -3.61 4.48 -6.82
C LEU A 17 -2.83 4.52 -5.51
N PHE A 18 -1.84 3.63 -5.36
CA PHE A 18 -0.99 3.62 -4.17
C PHE A 18 -0.11 4.87 -4.08
N ALA A 19 0.44 5.33 -5.21
CA ALA A 19 1.27 6.53 -5.26
C ALA A 19 0.48 7.80 -4.90
N THR A 20 -0.77 7.91 -5.36
CA THR A 20 -1.67 9.05 -5.10
C THR A 20 -2.59 8.83 -3.90
N CYS A 21 -2.37 7.79 -3.10
CA CYS A 21 -3.14 7.54 -1.90
C CYS A 21 -2.79 8.58 -0.83
N ASP A 22 -3.71 9.52 -0.63
CA ASP A 22 -3.62 10.48 0.46
C ASP A 22 -4.57 10.05 1.59
N ILE A 23 -4.00 9.86 2.79
CA ILE A 23 -4.77 9.52 4.00
C ILE A 23 -5.48 10.78 4.47
N ARG A 24 -6.79 10.72 4.69
CA ARG A 24 -7.55 11.88 5.15
C ARG A 24 -7.13 12.28 6.56
N SER A 25 -6.94 13.58 6.78
CA SER A 25 -6.37 14.13 8.01
C SER A 25 -7.13 13.73 9.28
N GLU A 26 -8.45 13.59 9.18
CA GLU A 26 -9.34 13.21 10.28
C GLU A 26 -9.15 11.77 10.75
N HIS A 27 -8.59 10.90 9.91
CA HIS A 27 -8.31 9.49 10.25
C HIS A 27 -6.83 9.25 10.58
N LEU A 28 -5.94 10.22 10.36
CA LEU A 28 -4.50 10.00 10.45
C LEU A 28 -4.05 9.51 11.83
N ALA A 29 -4.61 10.08 12.91
CA ALA A 29 -4.29 9.67 14.28
C ALA A 29 -4.71 8.22 14.58
N GLU A 30 -5.86 7.79 14.05
CA GLU A 30 -6.34 6.42 14.18
C GLU A 30 -5.44 5.45 13.40
N VAL A 31 -5.10 5.82 12.16
CA VAL A 31 -4.18 5.02 11.33
C VAL A 31 -2.81 4.90 12.00
N ASP A 32 -2.27 5.98 12.56
CA ASP A 32 -0.99 5.95 13.28
C ASP A 32 -1.03 5.01 14.49
N GLY A 33 -2.11 5.04 15.29
CA GLY A 33 -2.29 4.10 16.39
C GLY A 33 -2.37 2.64 15.94
N LEU A 34 -3.02 2.37 14.79
CA LEU A 34 -3.03 1.03 14.18
C LEU A 34 -1.63 0.60 13.75
N ILE A 35 -0.84 1.50 13.15
CA ILE A 35 0.54 1.21 12.74
C ILE A 35 1.41 0.89 13.94
N GLU A 36 1.41 1.70 14.99
CA GLU A 36 2.19 1.44 16.21
C GLU A 36 1.91 0.05 16.77
N ALA A 37 0.63 -0.29 16.81
CA ALA A 37 0.19 -1.56 17.37
C ALA A 37 0.56 -2.75 16.45
N LEU A 38 0.48 -2.61 15.13
CA LEU A 38 1.03 -3.60 14.18
C LEU A 38 2.55 -3.78 14.32
N LEU A 39 3.29 -2.70 14.58
CA LEU A 39 4.74 -2.74 14.79
C LEU A 39 5.11 -3.45 16.08
N ALA A 40 4.32 -3.31 17.14
CA ALA A 40 4.50 -4.07 18.38
C ALA A 40 4.39 -5.58 18.15
N ASP A 41 3.49 -6.01 17.27
CA ASP A 41 3.26 -7.42 16.91
C ASP A 41 4.20 -7.95 15.80
N ARG A 42 5.04 -7.08 15.23
CA ARG A 42 5.91 -7.40 14.09
C ARG A 42 6.70 -8.71 14.21
N PRO A 43 7.27 -9.09 15.39
CA PRO A 43 7.96 -10.38 15.53
C PRO A 43 7.07 -11.59 15.20
N ARG A 44 5.78 -11.54 15.54
CA ARG A 44 4.83 -12.63 15.27
C ARG A 44 4.51 -12.73 13.77
N TYR A 45 4.32 -11.59 13.13
CA TYR A 45 4.14 -11.53 11.68
C TYR A 45 5.36 -12.05 10.93
N HIS A 46 6.58 -11.74 11.38
CA HIS A 46 7.81 -12.30 10.81
C HIS A 46 7.90 -13.82 10.95
N ALA A 47 7.46 -14.39 12.08
CA ALA A 47 7.50 -15.84 12.29
C ALA A 47 6.63 -16.59 11.27
N VAL A 48 5.44 -16.06 10.95
CA VAL A 48 4.55 -16.61 9.91
C VAL A 48 5.13 -16.35 8.51
N ALA A 49 5.49 -15.11 8.22
CA ALA A 49 6.05 -14.68 6.94
C ALA A 49 7.28 -15.50 6.52
N GLY A 50 8.19 -15.77 7.45
CA GLY A 50 9.39 -16.58 7.19
C GLY A 50 9.08 -18.02 6.77
N ARG A 51 8.02 -18.62 7.32
CA ARG A 51 7.56 -19.98 6.95
C ARG A 51 6.93 -20.03 5.56
N LEU A 52 6.35 -18.93 5.11
CA LEU A 52 5.61 -18.82 3.85
C LEU A 52 6.36 -18.07 2.74
N LYS A 53 7.55 -17.53 3.03
CA LYS A 53 8.35 -16.70 2.11
C LYS A 53 7.58 -15.49 1.55
N MET A 54 6.73 -14.89 2.39
CA MET A 54 5.98 -13.68 2.07
C MET A 54 6.43 -12.52 2.96
N PRO A 55 6.14 -11.25 2.63
CA PRO A 55 6.47 -10.14 3.50
C PRO A 55 5.58 -10.13 4.74
N TRP A 56 6.17 -9.75 5.88
CA TRP A 56 5.47 -9.67 7.16
C TRP A 56 4.28 -8.68 7.11
N PHE A 57 4.39 -7.61 6.34
CA PHE A 57 3.34 -6.60 6.24
C PHE A 57 2.08 -7.13 5.53
N ALA A 58 2.19 -8.13 4.66
CA ALA A 58 1.02 -8.77 4.05
C ALA A 58 0.27 -9.65 5.07
N VAL A 59 1.01 -10.37 5.92
CA VAL A 59 0.43 -11.12 7.05
C VAL A 59 -0.27 -10.16 8.02
N ALA A 60 0.38 -9.04 8.37
CA ALA A 60 -0.16 -8.02 9.26
C ALA A 60 -1.47 -7.42 8.72
N ALA A 61 -1.51 -7.07 7.42
CA ALA A 61 -2.69 -6.54 6.75
C ALA A 61 -3.86 -7.54 6.77
N LEU A 62 -3.60 -8.81 6.46
CA LEU A 62 -4.63 -9.88 6.50
C LEU A 62 -5.12 -10.14 7.92
N HIS A 63 -4.23 -10.16 8.92
CA HIS A 63 -4.61 -10.35 10.31
C HIS A 63 -5.53 -9.24 10.84
N TYR A 64 -5.20 -8.00 10.49
CA TYR A 64 -6.05 -6.84 10.78
C TYR A 64 -7.42 -6.96 10.08
N ALA A 65 -7.43 -7.21 8.77
CA ALA A 65 -8.66 -7.27 8.01
C ALA A 65 -9.62 -8.38 8.46
N ASP A 66 -9.07 -9.56 8.80
CA ASP A 66 -9.89 -10.74 9.06
C ASP A 66 -10.35 -10.83 10.52
N THR A 67 -9.55 -10.32 11.46
CA THR A 67 -9.74 -10.58 12.90
C THR A 67 -9.43 -9.40 13.81
N ASP A 68 -9.26 -8.19 13.27
CA ASP A 68 -8.88 -6.98 14.02
C ASP A 68 -7.64 -7.20 14.91
N ARG A 69 -6.69 -7.98 14.39
CA ARG A 69 -5.46 -8.39 15.08
C ARG A 69 -5.66 -9.23 16.35
N ASN A 70 -6.77 -9.95 16.47
CA ASN A 70 -7.00 -10.83 17.60
C ASN A 70 -6.15 -12.12 17.50
N PHE A 71 -5.18 -12.25 18.40
CA PHE A 71 -4.27 -13.40 18.46
C PHE A 71 -4.81 -14.63 19.19
N ASP A 72 -6.03 -14.56 19.74
CA ASP A 72 -6.68 -15.66 20.45
C ASP A 72 -7.64 -16.46 19.55
N VAL A 73 -7.73 -16.07 18.26
CA VAL A 73 -8.60 -16.70 17.27
C VAL A 73 -7.84 -17.17 16.03
N HIS A 74 -8.46 -18.10 15.30
CA HIS A 74 -7.99 -18.61 14.03
C HIS A 74 -8.11 -17.52 12.95
N LEU A 75 -7.00 -17.27 12.22
CA LEU A 75 -6.99 -16.38 11.05
C LEU A 75 -7.95 -16.86 9.94
N HIS A 76 -8.37 -18.12 9.96
CA HIS A 76 -9.32 -18.66 9.01
C HIS A 76 -10.64 -17.90 8.97
N ASN A 77 -11.26 -17.74 10.15
CA ASN A 77 -12.67 -17.40 10.30
C ASN A 77 -13.02 -16.77 11.67
N GLY A 78 -12.04 -16.54 12.55
CA GLY A 78 -12.25 -15.98 13.88
C GLY A 78 -12.69 -16.96 14.97
N ASP A 79 -12.70 -18.27 14.73
CA ASP A 79 -12.97 -19.26 15.78
C ASP A 79 -11.87 -19.26 16.87
N PRO A 80 -12.16 -19.56 18.14
CA PRO A 80 -11.13 -19.60 19.19
C PRO A 80 -10.05 -20.65 18.94
N LEU A 81 -8.78 -20.33 19.25
CA LEU A 81 -7.64 -21.24 19.10
C LEU A 81 -7.67 -22.46 20.05
N THR A 82 -8.62 -22.52 20.98
CA THR A 82 -8.77 -23.60 21.97
C THR A 82 -9.30 -24.90 21.38
N GLU A 83 -9.77 -24.88 20.14
CA GLU A 83 -10.27 -26.03 19.40
C GLU A 83 -9.93 -25.90 17.92
N ARG A 84 -10.37 -26.82 17.07
CA ARG A 84 -10.33 -26.60 15.61
C ARG A 84 -11.49 -25.71 15.17
N THR A 85 -11.35 -25.10 14.00
CA THR A 85 -12.42 -24.31 13.39
C THR A 85 -13.71 -25.13 13.25
N ARG A 86 -14.82 -24.53 13.63
CA ARG A 86 -16.18 -25.07 13.47
C ARG A 86 -16.90 -24.38 12.31
N HIS A 87 -16.63 -23.10 12.11
CA HIS A 87 -17.10 -22.38 10.93
C HIS A 87 -16.21 -22.70 9.72
N LEU A 88 -16.74 -22.49 8.52
CA LEU A 88 -15.97 -22.74 7.30
C LEU A 88 -14.76 -21.80 7.20
N PRO A 89 -13.58 -22.29 6.76
CA PRO A 89 -13.25 -23.70 6.53
C PRO A 89 -13.15 -24.48 7.85
N ASP A 90 -13.89 -25.58 7.99
CA ASP A 90 -14.01 -26.35 9.23
C ASP A 90 -12.84 -27.34 9.40
N GLY A 91 -12.61 -27.75 10.66
CA GLY A 91 -11.60 -28.74 11.02
C GLY A 91 -10.15 -28.27 10.84
N ARG A 92 -9.89 -26.96 10.87
CA ARG A 92 -8.55 -26.37 10.75
C ARG A 92 -7.96 -25.94 12.10
N PRO A 93 -6.63 -25.90 12.26
CA PRO A 93 -5.57 -26.37 11.34
C PRO A 93 -5.68 -27.88 11.09
N LEU A 94 -5.01 -28.46 10.08
CA LEU A 94 -5.07 -29.93 9.86
C LEU A 94 -4.12 -30.74 10.75
N THR A 95 -3.10 -30.09 11.31
CA THR A 95 -2.05 -30.74 12.09
C THR A 95 -1.90 -30.08 13.46
N GLY A 96 -1.27 -30.78 14.41
CA GLY A 96 -1.15 -30.33 15.80
C GLY A 96 -2.42 -30.56 16.63
N GLU A 97 -2.34 -30.33 17.94
CA GLU A 97 -3.45 -30.44 18.90
C GLU A 97 -3.73 -29.08 19.57
N PRO A 98 -4.99 -28.76 19.89
CA PRO A 98 -5.32 -27.52 20.59
C PRO A 98 -4.85 -27.51 22.06
N PRO A 99 -4.68 -26.33 22.68
CA PRO A 99 -4.83 -25.00 22.08
C PRO A 99 -3.71 -24.70 21.07
N PHE A 100 -4.08 -24.16 19.92
CA PHE A 100 -3.13 -23.84 18.85
C PHE A 100 -2.40 -22.54 19.15
N ARG A 101 -1.13 -22.46 18.71
CA ARG A 101 -0.47 -21.17 18.58
C ARG A 101 -1.08 -20.44 17.38
N TRP A 102 -1.26 -19.14 17.51
CA TRP A 102 -1.73 -18.31 16.39
C TRP A 102 -0.86 -18.46 15.14
N GLU A 103 0.47 -18.54 15.30
CA GLU A 103 1.37 -18.64 14.15
C GLU A 103 1.14 -19.93 13.33
N ASP A 104 0.80 -21.04 13.99
CA ASP A 104 0.52 -22.31 13.32
C ASP A 104 -0.82 -22.26 12.58
N SER A 105 -1.84 -21.65 13.20
CA SER A 105 -3.12 -21.44 12.53
C SER A 105 -3.02 -20.46 11.36
N ALA A 106 -2.24 -19.38 11.50
CA ALA A 106 -2.07 -18.41 10.43
C ALA A 106 -1.36 -19.05 9.23
N VAL A 107 -0.37 -19.91 9.45
CA VAL A 107 0.29 -20.66 8.38
C VAL A 107 -0.68 -21.58 7.64
N ASP A 108 -1.50 -22.36 8.35
CA ASP A 108 -2.52 -23.22 7.71
C ASP A 108 -3.52 -22.39 6.88
N ALA A 109 -4.00 -21.26 7.42
CA ALA A 109 -4.92 -20.37 6.73
C ALA A 109 -4.36 -19.79 5.44
N LEU A 110 -3.13 -19.28 5.49
CA LEU A 110 -2.50 -18.63 4.34
C LEU A 110 -2.10 -19.65 3.26
N GLN A 111 -1.72 -20.88 3.65
CA GLN A 111 -1.48 -21.98 2.71
C GLN A 111 -2.77 -22.46 2.04
N LEU A 112 -3.87 -22.55 2.79
CA LEU A 112 -5.18 -22.89 2.24
C LEU A 112 -5.63 -21.89 1.17
N ARG A 113 -5.23 -20.62 1.32
CA ARG A 113 -5.49 -19.53 0.37
C ARG A 113 -4.44 -19.44 -0.74
N HIS A 114 -3.47 -20.36 -0.80
CA HIS A 114 -2.37 -20.41 -1.77
C HIS A 114 -1.48 -19.16 -1.79
N LEU A 115 -1.41 -18.42 -0.69
CA LEU A 115 -0.55 -17.23 -0.58
C LEU A 115 0.93 -17.57 -0.47
N ASP A 116 1.25 -18.80 -0.06
CA ASP A 116 2.59 -19.38 -0.09
C ASP A 116 3.11 -19.61 -1.52
N GLN A 117 2.23 -19.59 -2.51
CA GLN A 117 2.57 -19.77 -3.93
C GLN A 117 2.67 -18.43 -4.68
N TRP A 118 2.31 -17.32 -4.03
CA TRP A 118 2.38 -15.99 -4.61
C TRP A 118 3.78 -15.38 -4.45
N ALA A 119 4.35 -14.86 -5.53
CA ALA A 119 5.73 -14.37 -5.56
C ALA A 119 5.84 -12.85 -5.84
N ASP A 120 4.81 -12.21 -6.39
CA ASP A 120 4.86 -10.80 -6.75
C ASP A 120 4.44 -9.91 -5.57
N TRP A 121 5.41 -9.58 -4.73
CA TRP A 121 5.21 -8.68 -3.59
C TRP A 121 5.57 -7.22 -3.92
N SER A 122 5.45 -6.84 -5.20
CA SER A 122 5.41 -5.43 -5.60
C SER A 122 4.17 -4.74 -5.05
N VAL A 123 4.09 -3.42 -5.20
CA VAL A 123 2.88 -2.66 -4.85
C VAL A 123 1.67 -3.25 -5.57
N ALA A 124 1.77 -3.41 -6.89
CA ALA A 124 0.69 -3.97 -7.70
C ALA A 124 0.32 -5.40 -7.30
N GLY A 125 1.31 -6.28 -7.14
CA GLY A 125 1.05 -7.68 -6.82
C GLY A 125 0.48 -7.87 -5.41
N THR A 126 0.96 -7.09 -4.43
CA THR A 126 0.42 -7.11 -3.07
C THR A 126 -1.04 -6.64 -3.05
N LEU A 127 -1.35 -5.50 -3.67
CA LEU A 127 -2.71 -4.97 -3.70
C LEU A 127 -3.67 -5.88 -4.49
N PHE A 128 -3.20 -6.52 -5.56
CA PHE A 128 -3.99 -7.48 -6.32
C PHE A 128 -4.42 -8.68 -5.47
N VAL A 129 -3.49 -9.28 -4.73
CA VAL A 129 -3.80 -10.41 -3.85
C VAL A 129 -4.72 -10.01 -2.71
N LEU A 130 -4.47 -8.85 -2.09
CA LEU A 130 -5.32 -8.33 -1.02
C LEU A 130 -6.74 -8.03 -1.52
N GLU A 131 -6.90 -7.42 -2.69
CA GLU A 131 -8.23 -7.20 -3.27
C GLU A 131 -8.93 -8.52 -3.60
N GLY A 132 -8.20 -9.50 -4.13
CA GLY A 132 -8.76 -10.83 -4.37
C GLY A 132 -9.24 -11.51 -3.10
N HIS A 133 -8.57 -11.28 -1.97
CA HIS A 133 -9.00 -11.74 -0.65
C HIS A 133 -10.24 -10.99 -0.16
N GLY A 134 -10.28 -9.66 -0.29
CA GLY A 134 -11.45 -8.83 0.06
C GLY A 134 -12.64 -8.98 -0.89
N GLY A 135 -12.44 -9.60 -2.05
CA GLY A 135 -13.45 -9.87 -3.06
C GLY A 135 -13.45 -8.87 -4.23
N TRP A 136 -13.75 -9.38 -5.42
CA TRP A 136 -13.74 -8.62 -6.68
C TRP A 136 -15.03 -7.83 -6.97
N GLY A 137 -15.99 -7.80 -6.04
CA GLY A 137 -17.34 -7.27 -6.28
C GLY A 137 -17.32 -5.83 -6.79
N TYR A 138 -16.56 -4.96 -6.15
CA TYR A 138 -16.38 -3.56 -6.56
C TYR A 138 -15.84 -3.46 -7.99
N ARG A 139 -14.72 -4.13 -8.29
CA ARG A 139 -14.11 -4.04 -9.62
C ARG A 139 -14.98 -4.61 -10.74
N LEU A 140 -15.78 -5.63 -10.46
CA LEU A 140 -16.60 -6.31 -11.45
C LEU A 140 -17.98 -5.66 -11.65
N HIS A 141 -18.52 -5.00 -10.63
CA HIS A 141 -19.92 -4.56 -10.61
C HIS A 141 -20.11 -3.07 -10.28
N HIS A 142 -19.13 -2.44 -9.63
CA HIS A 142 -19.12 -1.02 -9.25
C HIS A 142 -17.74 -0.37 -9.50
N PRO A 143 -17.21 -0.39 -10.74
CA PRO A 143 -15.86 0.11 -11.04
C PRO A 143 -15.69 1.61 -10.75
N GLU A 144 -16.79 2.35 -10.59
CA GLU A 144 -16.82 3.74 -10.13
C GLU A 144 -16.49 3.93 -8.64
N VAL A 145 -16.59 2.86 -7.83
CA VAL A 145 -16.23 2.88 -6.40
C VAL A 145 -15.05 1.95 -6.15
N LEU A 146 -13.92 2.53 -5.72
CA LEU A 146 -12.77 1.75 -5.29
C LEU A 146 -13.08 0.99 -3.99
N SER A 147 -12.61 -0.26 -3.90
CA SER A 147 -12.94 -1.13 -2.78
C SER A 147 -12.52 -0.50 -1.43
N PRO A 148 -13.44 -0.29 -0.48
CA PRO A 148 -13.12 0.22 0.85
C PRO A 148 -12.25 -0.75 1.65
N TYR A 149 -12.27 -2.05 1.32
CA TYR A 149 -11.34 -3.02 1.89
C TYR A 149 -9.89 -2.57 1.68
N LEU A 150 -9.57 -2.00 0.50
CA LEU A 150 -8.25 -1.42 0.24
C LEU A 150 -8.16 0.04 0.69
N TRP A 151 -9.13 0.87 0.33
CA TRP A 151 -8.93 2.32 0.25
C TRP A 151 -9.70 3.16 1.28
N ASN A 152 -10.47 2.55 2.19
CA ASN A 152 -11.16 3.32 3.22
C ASN A 152 -10.17 4.15 4.05
N TYR A 153 -10.58 5.37 4.41
CA TYR A 153 -9.78 6.44 5.04
C TYR A 153 -8.82 7.21 4.12
N SER A 154 -8.74 6.87 2.83
CA SER A 154 -8.03 7.69 1.84
C SER A 154 -8.97 8.62 1.06
N THR A 155 -8.39 9.51 0.26
CA THR A 155 -9.10 10.33 -0.73
C THR A 155 -9.73 9.51 -1.87
N HIS A 156 -9.35 8.24 -2.02
CA HIS A 156 -9.85 7.33 -3.08
C HIS A 156 -11.21 6.69 -2.77
N TYR A 157 -11.69 6.77 -1.53
CA TYR A 157 -12.99 6.21 -1.14
C TYR A 157 -13.82 7.23 -0.36
N SER A 158 -15.08 7.42 -0.75
CA SER A 158 -16.01 8.31 -0.04
C SER A 158 -17.17 7.55 0.60
N GLN A 159 -17.91 6.78 -0.21
CA GLN A 159 -19.08 6.02 0.22
C GLN A 159 -19.36 4.90 -0.80
N GLY A 160 -20.30 4.02 -0.46
CA GLY A 160 -20.68 2.88 -1.30
C GLY A 160 -20.08 1.61 -0.71
N LYS A 161 -20.94 0.68 -0.29
CA LYS A 161 -20.49 -0.57 0.30
C LYS A 161 -21.41 -1.75 0.02
N TYR A 162 -20.82 -2.92 -0.19
CA TYR A 162 -21.53 -4.20 -0.03
C TYR A 162 -21.78 -4.47 1.45
N VAL A 163 -23.04 -4.39 1.87
CA VAL A 163 -23.46 -4.66 3.26
C VAL A 163 -23.63 -6.16 3.51
N THR A 164 -23.96 -6.89 2.45
CA THR A 164 -23.83 -8.34 2.34
C THR A 164 -23.27 -8.66 0.95
N ASP A 165 -22.87 -9.91 0.70
CA ASP A 165 -22.23 -10.33 -0.56
C ASP A 165 -23.02 -9.93 -1.82
N ASP A 166 -24.35 -9.88 -1.73
CA ASP A 166 -25.23 -9.55 -2.86
C ASP A 166 -25.93 -8.18 -2.71
N THR A 167 -25.71 -7.45 -1.61
CA THR A 167 -26.44 -6.20 -1.33
C THR A 167 -25.52 -4.99 -1.34
N TRP A 168 -25.52 -4.31 -2.49
CA TRP A 168 -24.89 -3.00 -2.66
C TRP A 168 -25.71 -1.88 -2.00
N GLN A 169 -25.04 -0.97 -1.29
CA GLN A 169 -25.62 0.28 -0.79
C GLN A 169 -24.72 1.46 -1.10
N GLU A 170 -25.21 2.38 -1.93
CA GLU A 170 -24.45 3.53 -2.46
C GLU A 170 -24.08 4.56 -1.38
N THR A 171 -24.88 4.68 -0.31
CA THR A 171 -24.71 5.70 0.73
C THR A 171 -24.06 5.19 2.02
N THR A 172 -23.83 3.88 2.14
CA THR A 172 -23.21 3.31 3.34
C THR A 172 -21.71 3.54 3.31
N ILE A 173 -21.16 3.98 4.44
CA ILE A 173 -19.72 4.22 4.63
C ILE A 173 -19.11 3.02 5.34
N ALA A 174 -17.99 2.53 4.81
CA ALA A 174 -17.20 1.48 5.45
C ALA A 174 -16.54 1.98 6.75
N GLN A 175 -16.44 1.11 7.76
CA GLN A 175 -15.94 1.48 9.08
C GLN A 175 -14.45 1.21 9.31
N PRO A 176 -13.86 0.04 9.02
CA PRO A 176 -12.44 -0.19 9.29
C PRO A 176 -11.53 0.48 8.25
N CYS A 177 -10.30 0.81 8.66
CA CYS A 177 -9.26 1.33 7.78
C CYS A 177 -8.99 0.36 6.62
N GLY A 178 -8.75 0.88 5.42
CA GLY A 178 -8.40 0.05 4.28
C GLY A 178 -6.99 -0.53 4.41
N VAL A 179 -6.78 -1.79 4.00
CA VAL A 179 -5.45 -2.41 4.11
C VAL A 179 -4.39 -1.74 3.23
N ALA A 180 -4.78 -1.14 2.09
CA ALA A 180 -3.84 -0.37 1.27
C ALA A 180 -3.42 0.93 1.98
N VAL A 181 -4.31 1.52 2.77
CA VAL A 181 -4.02 2.71 3.59
C VAL A 181 -3.03 2.38 4.71
N LEU A 182 -3.19 1.24 5.37
CA LEU A 182 -2.20 0.75 6.36
C LEU A 182 -0.82 0.55 5.71
N LEU A 183 -0.78 -0.12 4.56
CA LEU A 183 0.48 -0.34 3.84
C LEU A 183 1.10 0.97 3.35
N ARG A 184 0.28 1.92 2.89
CA ARG A 184 0.73 3.27 2.50
C ARG A 184 1.39 3.95 3.69
N ARG A 185 0.77 3.91 4.87
CA ARG A 185 1.32 4.55 6.07
C ARG A 185 2.64 3.91 6.54
N LEU A 186 2.73 2.58 6.50
CA LEU A 186 3.98 1.87 6.78
C LEU A 186 5.12 2.26 5.83
N ALA A 187 4.79 2.46 4.54
CA ALA A 187 5.74 2.90 3.53
C ALA A 187 6.18 4.36 3.74
N GLU A 188 5.25 5.26 4.09
CA GLU A 188 5.55 6.66 4.44
C GLU A 188 6.49 6.78 5.64
N GLN A 189 6.33 5.91 6.64
CA GLN A 189 7.22 5.84 7.80
C GLN A 189 8.56 5.13 7.50
N GLY A 190 8.76 4.62 6.28
CA GLY A 190 9.98 3.92 5.88
C GLY A 190 10.19 2.56 6.56
N VAL A 191 9.13 1.96 7.10
CA VAL A 191 9.21 0.68 7.83
C VAL A 191 9.19 -0.51 6.85
N ILE A 192 8.54 -0.34 5.70
CA ILE A 192 8.42 -1.39 4.68
C ILE A 192 8.96 -0.92 3.34
N GLU A 193 9.42 -1.89 2.57
CA GLU A 193 9.78 -1.74 1.16
C GLU A 193 9.09 -2.85 0.37
N PHE A 194 8.53 -2.49 -0.78
CA PHE A 194 7.93 -3.45 -1.71
C PHE A 194 9.00 -4.00 -2.66
N SER A 195 8.86 -5.25 -3.09
CA SER A 195 9.78 -5.81 -4.08
C SER A 195 9.57 -5.18 -5.46
N GLY A 196 10.61 -5.10 -6.29
CA GLY A 196 10.47 -4.68 -7.69
C GLY A 196 10.32 -3.18 -7.92
N GLY A 197 10.41 -2.35 -6.87
CA GLY A 197 10.63 -0.93 -7.06
C GLY A 197 11.97 -0.71 -7.76
N THR A 198 11.93 -0.33 -9.04
CA THR A 198 13.15 0.13 -9.72
C THR A 198 13.50 1.48 -9.14
N ARG A 199 14.36 1.50 -8.12
CA ARG A 199 14.93 2.76 -7.65
C ARG A 199 15.65 3.35 -8.87
N PRO A 200 15.31 4.58 -9.28
CA PRO A 200 15.94 5.17 -10.45
C PRO A 200 17.46 5.15 -10.23
N MET A 201 18.20 4.66 -11.23
CA MET A 201 19.66 4.49 -11.17
C MET A 201 20.44 5.83 -11.14
N GLY A 202 19.72 6.93 -10.94
CA GLY A 202 20.20 8.29 -10.80
C GLY A 202 19.07 9.18 -10.25
N PRO A 203 19.36 10.45 -9.93
CA PRO A 203 18.31 11.37 -9.50
C PRO A 203 17.29 11.62 -10.62
N LEU A 204 16.01 11.50 -10.25
CA LEU A 204 14.88 11.84 -11.13
C LEU A 204 14.85 13.33 -11.51
N LEU A 205 15.51 14.16 -10.71
CA LEU A 205 15.60 15.60 -10.90
C LEU A 205 17.07 15.99 -11.06
N HIS A 206 17.47 16.28 -12.30
CA HIS A 206 18.80 16.73 -12.64
C HIS A 206 18.72 17.83 -13.70
N PHE A 207 19.79 18.61 -13.85
CA PHE A 207 19.90 19.63 -14.87
C PHE A 207 19.92 18.97 -16.26
N SER A 208 18.92 19.31 -17.08
CA SER A 208 18.85 18.87 -18.47
C SER A 208 18.10 19.90 -19.31
N ALA A 209 18.77 20.44 -20.33
CA ALA A 209 18.18 21.45 -21.21
C ALA A 209 17.40 20.85 -22.40
N SER A 210 17.41 19.53 -22.55
CA SER A 210 16.85 18.81 -23.72
C SER A 210 15.89 17.69 -23.35
N GLU A 211 15.84 17.28 -22.08
CA GLU A 211 14.98 16.19 -21.63
C GLU A 211 13.72 16.73 -20.96
N LEU A 212 12.56 16.38 -21.50
CA LEU A 212 11.26 16.73 -20.95
C LEU A 212 10.91 15.78 -19.80
N SER A 213 10.57 16.36 -18.65
CA SER A 213 10.18 15.59 -17.46
C SER A 213 8.94 16.19 -16.79
N PRO A 214 7.89 15.40 -16.54
CA PRO A 214 6.73 15.83 -15.75
C PRO A 214 7.11 16.26 -14.32
N ALA A 215 8.15 15.65 -13.74
CA ALA A 215 8.65 16.04 -12.43
C ALA A 215 9.24 17.46 -12.44
N VAL A 216 9.89 17.84 -13.55
CA VAL A 216 10.41 19.18 -13.76
C VAL A 216 9.27 20.18 -13.96
N GLU A 217 8.21 19.82 -14.68
CA GLU A 217 7.04 20.71 -14.77
C GLU A 217 6.40 20.95 -13.41
N ALA A 218 6.24 19.90 -12.59
CA ALA A 218 5.72 20.03 -11.24
C ALA A 218 6.62 20.93 -10.37
N LEU A 219 7.93 20.76 -10.47
CA LEU A 219 8.89 21.65 -9.81
C LEU A 219 8.74 23.09 -10.30
N GLN A 220 8.63 23.33 -11.60
CA GLN A 220 8.48 24.67 -12.17
C GLN A 220 7.18 25.33 -11.69
N ARG A 221 6.06 24.58 -11.64
CA ARG A 221 4.79 25.07 -11.06
C ARG A 221 4.95 25.43 -9.59
N PHE A 222 5.63 24.59 -8.80
CA PHE A 222 5.93 24.87 -7.41
C PHE A 222 6.84 26.10 -7.23
N LEU A 223 7.91 26.23 -8.00
CA LEU A 223 8.80 27.39 -7.94
C LEU A 223 8.04 28.69 -8.21
N ASN A 224 7.07 28.68 -9.12
CA ASN A 224 6.22 29.83 -9.42
C ASN A 224 5.23 30.22 -8.30
N THR A 225 5.04 29.40 -7.25
CA THR A 225 4.23 29.80 -6.09
C THR A 225 4.99 30.70 -5.12
N TRP A 226 6.32 30.80 -5.26
CA TRP A 226 7.16 31.59 -4.38
C TRP A 226 7.35 33.02 -4.89
N PRO A 227 7.14 34.05 -4.04
CA PRO A 227 7.34 35.43 -4.45
C PRO A 227 8.75 35.68 -5.01
N GLY A 228 8.81 36.26 -6.21
CA GLY A 228 10.08 36.63 -6.87
C GLY A 228 10.74 35.52 -7.70
N LEU A 229 10.14 34.32 -7.75
CA LEU A 229 10.55 33.26 -8.66
C LEU A 229 9.59 33.18 -9.85
N PHE A 230 10.15 33.19 -11.06
CA PHE A 230 9.39 33.11 -12.30
C PHE A 230 10.13 32.22 -13.30
N VAL A 231 9.59 31.03 -13.52
CA VAL A 231 10.11 30.05 -14.46
C VAL A 231 9.01 29.64 -15.44
N ARG A 232 9.39 29.36 -16.68
CA ARG A 232 8.47 28.78 -17.66
C ARG A 232 8.16 27.35 -17.23
N VAL A 233 6.89 26.94 -17.35
CA VAL A 233 6.49 25.54 -17.20
C VAL A 233 6.61 24.88 -18.57
N ASP A 234 7.76 24.27 -18.83
CA ASP A 234 8.10 23.61 -20.10
C ASP A 234 8.71 22.21 -19.91
N GLY A 235 8.88 21.75 -18.66
CA GLY A 235 9.40 20.42 -18.34
C GLY A 235 10.89 20.26 -18.57
N LEU A 236 11.62 21.32 -18.94
CA LEU A 236 13.06 21.30 -19.16
C LEU A 236 13.79 21.90 -17.95
N ALA A 237 14.69 21.12 -17.34
CA ALA A 237 15.46 21.52 -16.16
C ALA A 237 16.68 22.36 -16.56
N GLY A 238 16.44 23.44 -17.31
CA GLY A 238 17.48 24.35 -17.79
C GLY A 238 17.96 25.35 -16.73
N ARG A 239 18.84 26.29 -17.15
CA ARG A 239 19.51 27.26 -16.27
C ARG A 239 18.57 28.04 -15.37
N LYS A 240 17.43 28.50 -15.90
CA LYS A 240 16.45 29.30 -15.13
C LYS A 240 15.76 28.48 -14.04
N THR A 241 15.38 27.24 -14.34
CA THR A 241 14.79 26.33 -13.36
C THR A 241 15.79 26.00 -12.27
N SER A 242 17.03 25.70 -12.63
CA SER A 242 18.10 25.44 -11.65
C SER A 242 18.49 26.68 -10.83
N GLU A 243 18.49 27.88 -11.41
CA GLU A 243 18.68 29.14 -10.66
C GLU A 243 17.56 29.40 -9.67
N ALA A 244 16.30 29.20 -10.07
CA ALA A 244 15.16 29.37 -9.20
C ALA A 244 15.19 28.33 -8.07
N PHE A 245 15.56 27.09 -8.37
CA PHE A 245 15.77 26.04 -7.37
C PHE A 245 16.88 26.43 -6.38
N HIS A 246 18.02 26.93 -6.87
CA HIS A 246 19.10 27.44 -6.02
C HIS A 246 18.68 28.62 -5.16
N LYS A 247 17.91 29.58 -5.68
CA LYS A 247 17.38 30.69 -4.87
C LYS A 247 16.46 30.20 -3.74
N LEU A 248 15.75 29.10 -3.96
CA LEU A 248 14.84 28.53 -2.97
C LEU A 248 15.58 27.73 -1.89
N CYS A 249 16.52 26.86 -2.27
CA CYS A 249 17.11 25.87 -1.34
C CYS A 249 18.64 25.97 -1.17
N GLY A 250 19.30 26.93 -1.83
CA GLY A 250 20.75 27.12 -1.77
C GLY A 250 21.58 26.11 -2.56
N ARG A 251 20.96 25.27 -3.39
CA ARG A 251 21.65 24.26 -4.23
C ARG A 251 21.17 24.31 -5.67
N TYR A 252 22.09 24.12 -6.61
CA TYR A 252 21.72 23.91 -8.01
C TYR A 252 21.18 22.48 -8.21
N LEU A 253 20.46 22.26 -9.32
CA LEU A 253 20.07 20.90 -9.71
C LEU A 253 21.32 20.07 -10.00
N LEU A 254 21.27 18.76 -9.69
CA LEU A 254 22.42 17.88 -9.94
C LEU A 254 22.84 17.97 -11.42
N ASN A 255 24.14 17.98 -11.69
CA ASN A 255 24.74 18.14 -13.02
C ASN A 255 24.58 19.54 -13.64
N ASP A 256 24.13 20.54 -12.88
CA ASP A 256 24.24 21.93 -13.33
C ASP A 256 25.75 22.28 -13.45
N PRO A 257 26.21 22.87 -14.56
CA PRO A 257 27.61 23.25 -14.74
C PRO A 257 28.17 24.21 -13.67
N ARG A 258 27.30 24.85 -12.88
CA ARG A 258 27.67 25.74 -11.77
C ARG A 258 27.74 25.02 -10.43
N ASP A 259 27.24 23.79 -10.34
CA ASP A 259 27.38 22.94 -9.18
C ASP A 259 28.83 22.45 -9.12
N SER A 260 29.69 23.27 -8.54
CA SER A 260 31.08 22.91 -8.26
C SER A 260 31.04 22.02 -7.04
N GLY A 261 30.99 20.70 -7.27
CA GLY A 261 30.82 19.71 -6.21
C GLY A 261 31.90 19.80 -5.13
N GLU A 262 31.68 20.62 -4.11
CA GLU A 262 32.31 20.46 -2.80
C GLU A 262 31.61 19.30 -2.10
N HIS A 263 32.00 18.08 -2.47
CA HIS A 263 31.86 16.93 -1.58
C HIS A 263 32.96 17.06 -0.52
N SER A 264 32.63 17.71 0.60
CA SER A 264 33.37 17.59 1.87
C SER A 264 32.60 16.70 2.83
#